data_AF-A0A351QYD2-F1
#
_entry.id   AF-A0A351QYD2-F1
#
_cell.length_a   1.000
_cell.length_b   1.000
_cell.length_c   1.000
_cell.angle_alpha   90.00
_cell.angle_beta   90.00
_cell.angle_gamma   90.00
#
_symmetry.space_group_name_H-M   'P 1'
#
loop_
_entity.id
_entity.type
_entity.pdbx_description
1 polymer ?
#
loop_
_entity_poly.entity_id
_entity_poly.type
_entity_poly.pdbx_seq_one_letter_code
_entity_poly.pdbx_strand_id
1 'polypeptide(L)'
;MSINFKKFIPRPGLVNKQGRLPDPSELVCIEVPKIFDQCLIKRCLVYGEGPDTNTTDCELRSDPLIDPKRYIGSRDFNVTLISVDKIPVKGKRGFKKIVLNYMISFYADYIDCNGITKSELYEINRTDVIGKFYCPDSIAQISASFIPVQQAQDLDSNIIKLEMVAEALDGELLQDPNGDDVLDITLGYYIVVKCELIVQLLIPAYDYCPVPKEPCEEEPDEDPCERFDRAPIPKFYPDQNLDPLFPDCDCDDNETVLSELL
;
A
#
# COMPACT_ATOMS: atom_id res chain seq x y z
N MET A 1 3.08 42.76 -5.49
CA MET A 1 3.63 42.16 -6.72
C MET A 1 2.62 41.17 -7.24
N SER A 2 2.02 41.43 -8.40
CA SER A 2 0.99 40.59 -9.01
C SER A 2 1.58 39.27 -9.51
N ILE A 3 0.93 38.16 -9.17
CA ILE A 3 1.30 36.82 -9.61
C ILE A 3 1.05 36.72 -11.13
N ASN A 4 2.05 36.23 -11.88
CA ASN A 4 1.93 35.97 -13.31
C ASN A 4 1.31 34.58 -13.51
N PHE A 5 0.02 34.54 -13.86
CA PHE A 5 -0.80 33.33 -14.00
C PHE A 5 -0.27 32.30 -15.02
N LYS A 6 0.69 32.66 -15.88
CA LYS A 6 1.22 31.77 -16.93
C LYS A 6 2.25 30.73 -16.43
N LYS A 7 2.52 30.63 -15.13
CA LYS A 7 3.61 29.77 -14.60
C LYS A 7 3.22 28.93 -13.37
N PHE A 8 1.95 28.90 -12.99
CA PHE A 8 1.52 28.07 -11.87
C PHE A 8 1.26 26.64 -12.36
N ILE A 9 2.11 25.71 -11.91
CA ILE A 9 1.93 24.28 -12.13
C ILE A 9 1.62 23.67 -10.76
N PRO A 10 0.42 23.14 -10.52
CA PRO A 10 0.10 22.46 -9.28
C PRO A 10 1.00 21.24 -9.13
N ARG A 11 1.76 21.19 -8.04
CA ARG A 11 2.56 20.01 -7.64
C ARG A 11 2.11 19.58 -6.24
N PRO A 12 1.92 18.28 -5.98
CA PRO A 12 1.73 17.78 -4.62
C PRO A 12 2.94 18.15 -3.76
N GLY A 13 2.73 18.77 -2.60
CA GLY A 13 3.80 19.17 -1.70
C GLY A 13 3.31 19.97 -0.49
N LEU A 14 4.14 20.07 0.54
CA LEU A 14 3.90 20.91 1.71
C LEU A 14 3.72 22.37 1.28
N VAL A 15 2.74 23.09 1.85
CA VAL A 15 2.59 24.54 1.68
C VAL A 15 3.69 25.24 2.49
N ASN A 16 4.93 25.09 2.07
CA ASN A 16 6.11 25.66 2.70
C ASN A 16 6.38 27.06 2.12
N LYS A 17 5.52 27.99 2.54
CA LYS A 17 5.71 29.46 2.68
C LYS A 17 4.33 30.11 2.60
N GLN A 18 3.89 30.76 3.68
CA GLN A 18 2.61 31.50 3.84
C GLN A 18 2.36 32.67 2.84
N GLY A 19 2.85 32.62 1.60
CA GLY A 19 2.67 33.75 0.66
C GLY A 19 2.88 33.42 -0.81
N ARG A 20 2.67 32.17 -1.24
CA ARG A 20 2.85 31.76 -2.66
C ARG A 20 1.59 31.24 -3.33
N LEU A 21 0.49 31.15 -2.60
CA LEU A 21 -0.81 30.83 -3.18
C LEU A 21 -1.53 32.16 -3.47
N PRO A 22 -2.22 32.29 -4.61
CA PRO A 22 -3.13 33.42 -4.83
C PRO A 22 -4.24 33.43 -3.76
N ASP A 23 -5.07 34.46 -3.73
CA ASP A 23 -6.28 34.41 -2.91
C ASP A 23 -7.24 33.38 -3.51
N PRO A 24 -7.87 32.51 -2.70
CA PRO A 24 -8.86 31.57 -3.21
C PRO A 24 -10.09 32.29 -3.75
N SER A 25 -10.65 31.77 -4.83
CA SER A 25 -11.88 32.28 -5.45
C SER A 25 -13.09 32.07 -4.53
N GLU A 26 -13.10 30.95 -3.80
CA GLU A 26 -14.15 30.60 -2.84
C GLU A 26 -13.66 29.61 -1.77
N LEU A 27 -14.44 29.48 -0.69
CA LEU A 27 -14.29 28.42 0.30
C LEU A 27 -15.34 27.34 0.02
N VAL A 28 -14.90 26.11 -0.18
CA VAL A 28 -15.77 24.98 -0.51
C VAL A 28 -15.78 24.00 0.65
N CYS A 29 -16.98 23.57 1.05
CA CYS A 29 -17.15 22.45 1.96
C CYS A 29 -17.18 21.16 1.14
N ILE A 30 -16.22 20.26 1.38
CA ILE A 30 -16.16 18.95 0.75
C ILE A 30 -16.39 17.86 1.79
N GLU A 31 -17.08 16.81 1.37
CA GLU A 31 -17.22 15.58 2.16
C GLU A 31 -16.16 14.57 1.71
N VAL A 32 -15.27 14.19 2.62
CA VAL A 32 -14.16 13.29 2.30
C VAL A 32 -13.89 12.28 3.42
N PRO A 33 -13.38 11.09 3.06
CA PRO A 33 -12.83 10.15 4.02
C PRO A 33 -11.50 10.69 4.59
N LYS A 34 -11.45 10.87 5.91
CA LYS A 34 -10.23 11.29 6.62
C LYS A 34 -9.74 10.17 7.53
N ILE A 35 -8.44 9.91 7.46
CA ILE A 35 -7.74 8.95 8.33
C ILE A 35 -7.36 9.66 9.63
N PHE A 36 -7.79 9.12 10.77
CA PHE A 36 -7.52 9.66 12.10
C PHE A 36 -6.35 8.98 12.81
N ASP A 37 -6.15 7.70 12.52
CA ASP A 37 -5.02 6.92 13.01
C ASP A 37 -4.73 5.77 12.05
N GLN A 38 -3.49 5.30 12.06
CA GLN A 38 -3.06 4.15 11.28
C GLN A 38 -2.01 3.32 12.02
N CYS A 39 -2.08 2.00 11.86
CA CYS A 39 -1.17 1.06 12.48
C CYS A 39 -0.65 0.07 11.42
N LEU A 40 0.65 -0.23 11.46
CA LEU A 40 1.26 -1.24 10.61
C LEU A 40 1.35 -2.58 11.35
N ILE A 41 0.77 -3.61 10.76
CA ILE A 41 0.99 -5.01 11.12
C ILE A 41 1.98 -5.58 10.11
N LYS A 42 3.04 -6.21 10.59
CA LYS A 42 4.03 -6.91 9.78
C LYS A 42 4.17 -8.33 10.32
N ARG A 43 4.03 -9.33 9.46
CA ARG A 43 4.19 -10.75 9.80
C ARG A 43 4.95 -11.48 8.70
N CYS A 44 5.64 -12.52 9.13
CA CYS A 44 6.21 -13.56 8.28
C CYS A 44 5.78 -14.87 8.94
N LEU A 45 4.95 -15.62 8.25
CA LEU A 45 4.36 -16.85 8.74
C LEU A 45 4.90 -18.02 7.94
N VAL A 46 5.28 -19.08 8.64
CA VAL A 46 5.62 -20.38 8.04
C VAL A 46 4.58 -21.41 8.45
N TYR A 47 4.48 -22.52 7.72
CA TYR A 47 3.69 -23.65 8.22
C TYR A 47 4.19 -24.12 9.60
N GLY A 48 3.27 -24.41 10.52
CA GLY A 48 3.60 -24.95 11.84
C GLY A 48 2.38 -25.25 12.70
N GLU A 49 2.61 -25.63 13.96
CA GLU A 49 1.54 -26.03 14.87
C GLU A 49 0.66 -24.84 15.30
N GLY A 50 -0.66 -25.04 15.20
CA GLY A 50 -1.68 -24.12 15.69
C GLY A 50 -2.00 -22.97 14.72
N PRO A 51 -3.28 -22.57 14.61
CA PRO A 51 -3.65 -21.40 13.83
C PRO A 51 -3.28 -20.10 14.57
N ASP A 52 -3.16 -19.02 13.81
CA ASP A 52 -3.14 -17.65 14.32
C ASP A 52 -1.96 -17.29 15.26
N THR A 53 -0.81 -17.95 15.15
CA THR A 53 0.38 -17.57 15.93
C THR A 53 1.14 -16.41 15.28
N ASN A 54 2.10 -15.80 15.98
CA ASN A 54 2.86 -14.66 15.43
C ASN A 54 3.85 -15.03 14.32
N THR A 55 4.21 -16.31 14.20
CA THR A 55 5.29 -16.78 13.30
C THR A 55 4.93 -18.04 12.53
N THR A 56 3.92 -18.78 12.97
CA THR A 56 3.46 -20.02 12.33
C THR A 56 1.95 -20.02 12.13
N ASP A 57 1.49 -20.73 11.11
CA ASP A 57 0.08 -20.99 10.91
C ASP A 57 -0.13 -22.36 10.25
N CYS A 58 -1.06 -23.16 10.77
CA CYS A 58 -1.35 -24.47 10.19
C CYS A 58 -2.13 -24.38 8.87
N GLU A 59 -2.81 -23.25 8.59
CA GLU A 59 -3.54 -23.01 7.34
C GLU A 59 -2.60 -22.69 6.15
N LEU A 60 -1.28 -22.64 6.39
CA LEU A 60 -0.25 -22.46 5.35
C LEU A 60 0.22 -23.77 4.71
N ARG A 61 -0.53 -24.86 4.90
CA ARG A 61 -0.34 -26.13 4.21
C ARG A 61 -1.56 -26.41 3.33
N SER A 62 -1.33 -26.82 2.08
CA SER A 62 -2.41 -27.23 1.17
C SER A 62 -3.15 -28.48 1.65
N ASP A 63 -4.31 -28.72 1.04
CA ASP A 63 -4.86 -30.08 0.99
C ASP A 63 -3.90 -31.03 0.24
N PRO A 64 -4.04 -32.36 0.41
CA PRO A 64 -3.29 -33.36 -0.34
C PRO A 64 -3.33 -33.14 -1.86
N LEU A 65 -2.15 -33.04 -2.45
CA LEU A 65 -1.94 -32.81 -3.88
C LEU A 65 -1.71 -34.14 -4.61
N ILE A 66 -2.03 -34.17 -5.90
CA ILE A 66 -1.85 -35.36 -6.75
C ILE A 66 -0.62 -35.15 -7.63
N ASP A 67 0.43 -35.92 -7.38
CA ASP A 67 1.69 -35.93 -8.12
C ASP A 67 2.32 -34.53 -8.33
N PRO A 68 2.40 -33.65 -7.31
CA PRO A 68 3.00 -32.34 -7.47
C PRO A 68 4.51 -32.48 -7.73
N LYS A 69 5.02 -31.67 -8.66
CA LYS A 69 6.42 -31.73 -9.09
C LYS A 69 7.22 -30.51 -8.70
N ARG A 70 6.63 -29.32 -8.84
CA ARG A 70 7.34 -28.06 -8.59
C ARG A 70 6.38 -26.90 -8.32
N TYR A 71 6.62 -26.18 -7.24
CA TYR A 71 6.01 -24.87 -6.98
C TYR A 71 6.48 -23.81 -8.01
N ILE A 72 5.55 -22.99 -8.49
CA ILE A 72 5.83 -21.91 -9.45
C ILE A 72 5.85 -20.55 -8.76
N GLY A 73 4.82 -20.26 -7.97
CA GLY A 73 4.59 -18.95 -7.38
C GLY A 73 3.18 -18.83 -6.85
N SER A 74 2.90 -17.72 -6.17
CA SER A 74 1.57 -17.40 -5.63
C SER A 74 1.08 -16.06 -6.16
N ARG A 75 -0.23 -15.91 -6.28
CA ARG A 75 -0.87 -14.73 -6.87
C ARG A 75 -2.23 -14.45 -6.25
N ASP A 76 -2.78 -13.30 -6.64
CA ASP A 76 -4.14 -12.88 -6.28
C ASP A 76 -4.37 -12.76 -4.77
N PHE A 77 -3.36 -12.26 -4.05
CA PHE A 77 -3.43 -12.00 -2.62
C PHE A 77 -4.53 -10.99 -2.29
N ASN A 78 -5.45 -11.38 -1.43
CA ASN A 78 -6.56 -10.56 -0.96
C ASN A 78 -6.68 -10.61 0.56
N VAL A 79 -7.22 -9.55 1.15
CA VAL A 79 -7.58 -9.49 2.57
C VAL A 79 -9.07 -9.18 2.69
N THR A 80 -9.78 -10.00 3.45
CA THR A 80 -11.19 -9.81 3.75
C THR A 80 -11.35 -9.56 5.24
N LEU A 81 -11.83 -8.38 5.62
CA LEU A 81 -12.14 -8.07 7.01
C LEU A 81 -13.44 -8.79 7.41
N ILE A 82 -13.35 -9.71 8.37
CA ILE A 82 -14.49 -10.51 8.84
C ILE A 82 -15.25 -9.74 9.92
N SER A 83 -14.55 -9.26 10.94
CA SER A 83 -15.16 -8.50 12.03
C SER A 83 -14.17 -7.61 12.75
N VAL A 84 -14.71 -6.61 13.44
CA VAL A 84 -13.93 -5.66 14.23
C VAL A 84 -14.61 -5.41 15.57
N ASP A 85 -13.93 -5.74 16.66
CA ASP A 85 -14.35 -5.33 17.99
C ASP A 85 -13.61 -4.07 18.43
N LYS A 86 -14.37 -3.08 18.88
CA LYS A 86 -13.83 -1.80 19.34
C LYS A 86 -14.11 -1.63 20.83
N ILE A 87 -13.08 -1.73 21.66
CA ILE A 87 -13.20 -1.70 23.13
C ILE A 87 -12.61 -0.39 23.67
N PRO A 88 -13.40 0.52 24.28
CA PRO A 88 -12.87 1.77 24.82
C PRO A 88 -11.75 1.57 25.85
N VAL A 89 -10.67 2.35 25.73
CA VAL A 89 -9.55 2.29 26.69
C VAL A 89 -9.86 3.20 27.87
N LYS A 90 -9.87 2.63 29.09
CA LYS A 90 -10.13 3.37 30.33
C LYS A 90 -9.19 4.57 30.47
N GLY A 91 -9.76 5.74 30.77
CA GLY A 91 -9.02 6.98 31.00
C GLY A 91 -8.47 7.67 29.74
N LYS A 92 -8.74 7.17 28.53
CA LYS A 92 -8.26 7.77 27.27
C LYS A 92 -9.41 7.98 26.29
N ARG A 93 -9.97 9.19 26.26
CA ARG A 93 -11.07 9.56 25.36
C ARG A 93 -10.64 9.40 23.90
N GLY A 94 -11.49 8.76 23.09
CA GLY A 94 -11.25 8.52 21.67
C GLY A 94 -10.25 7.40 21.37
N PHE A 95 -9.63 6.77 22.37
CA PHE A 95 -8.78 5.60 22.18
C PHE A 95 -9.56 4.31 22.44
N LYS A 96 -9.42 3.36 21.53
CA LYS A 96 -10.04 2.04 21.61
C LYS A 96 -8.95 0.97 21.40
N LYS A 97 -9.11 -0.17 22.07
CA LYS A 97 -8.44 -1.42 21.73
C LYS A 97 -9.24 -2.03 20.59
N ILE A 98 -8.58 -2.34 19.48
CA ILE A 98 -9.21 -2.93 18.30
C ILE A 98 -8.82 -4.40 18.25
N VAL A 99 -9.80 -5.28 18.08
CA VAL A 99 -9.59 -6.70 17.75
C VAL A 99 -10.07 -6.87 16.32
N LEU A 100 -9.17 -7.26 15.43
CA LEU A 100 -9.44 -7.45 14.02
C LEU A 100 -9.47 -8.95 13.75
N ASN A 101 -10.55 -9.43 13.15
CA ASN A 101 -10.60 -10.76 12.57
C ASN A 101 -10.65 -10.59 11.04
N TYR A 102 -9.68 -11.17 10.34
CA TYR A 102 -9.58 -11.04 8.89
C TYR A 102 -9.06 -12.33 8.27
N MET A 103 -9.39 -12.54 7.00
CA MET A 103 -8.93 -13.68 6.22
C MET A 103 -8.00 -13.18 5.11
N ILE A 104 -6.84 -13.79 4.99
CA ILE A 104 -5.96 -13.63 3.84
C ILE A 104 -6.24 -14.79 2.89
N SER A 105 -6.50 -14.51 1.61
CA SER A 105 -6.65 -15.54 0.60
C SER A 105 -5.74 -15.31 -0.61
N PHE A 106 -5.24 -16.39 -1.19
CA PHE A 106 -4.40 -16.35 -2.38
C PHE A 106 -4.36 -17.72 -3.07
N TYR A 107 -3.93 -17.76 -4.33
CA TYR A 107 -3.68 -19.00 -5.05
C TYR A 107 -2.19 -19.31 -5.11
N ALA A 108 -1.82 -20.58 -4.91
CA ALA A 108 -0.47 -21.09 -5.14
C ALA A 108 -0.47 -22.00 -6.37
N ASP A 109 0.34 -21.67 -7.37
CA ASP A 109 0.46 -22.44 -8.60
C ASP A 109 1.64 -23.43 -8.51
N TYR A 110 1.40 -24.68 -8.93
CA TYR A 110 2.42 -25.72 -9.02
C TYR A 110 2.26 -26.52 -10.32
N ILE A 111 3.33 -27.20 -10.75
CA ILE A 111 3.35 -28.10 -11.90
C ILE A 111 3.23 -29.53 -11.39
N ASP A 112 2.37 -30.33 -12.00
CA ASP A 112 2.25 -31.76 -11.71
C ASP A 112 3.27 -32.60 -12.51
N CYS A 113 3.31 -33.92 -12.26
CA CYS A 113 4.20 -34.83 -12.99
C CYS A 113 3.92 -34.89 -14.51
N ASN A 114 2.72 -34.53 -14.96
CA ASN A 114 2.34 -34.45 -16.36
C ASN A 114 2.75 -33.12 -17.03
N GLY A 115 3.33 -32.19 -16.27
CA GLY A 115 3.72 -30.87 -16.76
C GLY A 115 2.55 -29.88 -16.85
N ILE A 116 1.41 -30.19 -16.24
CA ILE A 116 0.23 -29.33 -16.23
C ILE A 116 0.30 -28.43 -14.99
N THR A 117 0.05 -27.14 -15.19
CA THR A 117 -0.09 -26.19 -14.08
C THR A 117 -1.41 -26.41 -13.37
N LYS A 118 -1.32 -26.56 -12.05
CA LYS A 118 -2.42 -26.66 -11.09
C LYS A 118 -2.33 -25.49 -10.12
N SER A 119 -3.44 -25.19 -9.48
CA SER A 119 -3.55 -24.10 -8.51
C SER A 119 -4.28 -24.60 -7.28
N GLU A 120 -3.80 -24.19 -6.11
CA GLU A 120 -4.41 -24.46 -4.82
C GLU A 120 -4.81 -23.14 -4.16
N LEU A 121 -5.99 -23.11 -3.52
CA LEU A 121 -6.48 -21.95 -2.80
C LEU A 121 -6.08 -22.04 -1.33
N TYR A 122 -5.47 -20.97 -0.81
CA TYR A 122 -5.18 -20.82 0.61
C TYR A 122 -6.11 -19.77 1.20
N GLU A 123 -6.65 -20.07 2.39
CA GLU A 123 -7.47 -19.15 3.18
C GLU A 123 -6.98 -19.20 4.63
N ILE A 124 -6.34 -18.11 5.09
CA ILE A 124 -5.72 -18.01 6.40
C ILE A 124 -6.50 -17.00 7.25
N ASN A 125 -7.13 -17.48 8.31
CA ASN A 125 -7.89 -16.70 9.28
C ASN A 125 -6.98 -16.19 10.39
N ARG A 126 -6.98 -14.88 10.59
CA ARG A 126 -6.06 -14.19 11.49
C ARG A 126 -6.80 -13.26 12.44
N THR A 127 -6.29 -13.20 13.67
CA THR A 127 -6.73 -12.25 14.69
C THR A 127 -5.56 -11.37 15.13
N ASP A 128 -5.69 -10.05 14.95
CA ASP A 128 -4.72 -9.10 15.51
C ASP A 128 -5.36 -8.14 16.49
N VAL A 129 -4.60 -7.81 17.52
CA VAL A 129 -5.03 -6.93 18.61
C VAL A 129 -4.19 -5.67 18.65
N ILE A 130 -4.82 -4.52 18.38
CA ILE A 130 -4.21 -3.20 18.51
C ILE A 130 -4.60 -2.63 19.87
N GLY A 131 -3.67 -2.61 20.81
CA GLY A 131 -3.95 -2.26 22.21
C GLY A 131 -4.38 -0.80 22.44
N LYS A 132 -3.91 0.14 21.61
CA LYS A 132 -4.22 1.56 21.73
C LYS A 132 -4.28 2.20 20.33
N PHE A 133 -5.49 2.41 19.85
CA PHE A 133 -5.76 3.01 18.54
C PHE A 133 -6.69 4.20 18.70
N TYR A 134 -6.37 5.34 18.09
CA TYR A 134 -7.22 6.53 18.11
C TYR A 134 -8.37 6.36 17.09
N CYS A 135 -9.54 6.05 17.61
CA CYS A 135 -10.76 5.78 16.85
C CYS A 135 -11.93 6.54 17.51
N PRO A 136 -12.03 7.86 17.25
CA PRO A 136 -13.04 8.71 17.86
C PRO A 136 -14.43 8.37 17.32
N ASP A 137 -15.48 8.45 18.14
CA ASP A 137 -16.84 8.24 17.65
C ASP A 137 -17.26 9.33 16.65
N SER A 138 -18.01 8.95 15.62
CA SER A 138 -18.62 9.94 14.73
C SER A 138 -19.68 10.73 15.48
N ILE A 139 -19.51 12.05 15.51
CA ILE A 139 -20.47 12.96 16.16
C ILE A 139 -21.57 13.38 15.18
N ALA A 140 -21.32 13.29 13.87
CA ALA A 140 -22.25 13.68 12.81
C ALA A 140 -22.93 12.44 12.21
N GLN A 141 -24.26 12.39 12.28
CA GLN A 141 -25.06 11.46 11.48
C GLN A 141 -25.14 12.03 10.05
N ILE A 142 -24.20 11.65 9.18
CA ILE A 142 -24.27 12.04 7.77
C ILE A 142 -25.31 11.12 7.12
N SER A 143 -26.45 11.67 6.71
CA SER A 143 -27.60 10.94 6.20
C SER A 143 -27.44 10.43 4.75
N ALA A 144 -26.25 10.47 4.17
CA ALA A 144 -26.03 10.33 2.73
C ALA A 144 -24.92 9.32 2.38
N SER A 145 -25.02 8.08 2.87
CA SER A 145 -24.29 6.97 2.26
C SER A 145 -25.09 6.43 1.07
N PHE A 146 -24.59 6.62 -0.16
CA PHE A 146 -25.11 6.03 -1.41
C PHE A 146 -24.91 4.49 -1.50
N ILE A 147 -24.66 3.81 -0.38
CA ILE A 147 -24.50 2.36 -0.32
C ILE A 147 -25.85 1.77 0.10
N PRO A 148 -26.43 0.83 -0.66
CA PRO A 148 -27.66 0.16 -0.24
C PRO A 148 -27.38 -0.63 1.03
N VAL A 149 -27.86 -0.07 2.14
CA VAL A 149 -27.70 -0.58 3.51
C VAL A 149 -28.49 -1.87 3.64
N GLN A 150 -27.80 -3.01 3.54
CA GLN A 150 -28.32 -4.26 4.10
C GLN A 150 -27.78 -4.37 5.53
N GLN A 151 -28.69 -4.15 6.49
CA GLN A 151 -28.57 -4.38 7.94
C GLN A 151 -28.16 -3.17 8.80
N ALA A 152 -29.14 -2.72 9.61
CA ALA A 152 -29.14 -1.55 10.47
C ALA A 152 -28.30 -1.68 11.76
N GLN A 153 -27.18 -2.40 11.73
CA GLN A 153 -26.19 -2.43 12.82
C GLN A 153 -24.91 -1.65 12.47
N ASP A 154 -24.77 -1.20 11.22
CA ASP A 154 -23.56 -0.59 10.68
C ASP A 154 -23.62 0.95 10.61
N LEU A 155 -24.27 1.57 11.62
CA LEU A 155 -24.31 3.03 11.81
C LEU A 155 -23.03 3.59 12.44
N ASP A 156 -22.01 2.75 12.62
CA ASP A 156 -20.74 3.12 13.19
C ASP A 156 -19.93 3.83 12.09
N SER A 157 -20.04 5.16 12.01
CA SER A 157 -19.46 5.94 10.89
C SER A 157 -17.92 5.88 10.83
N ASN A 158 -17.28 5.19 11.78
CA ASN A 158 -15.87 4.81 11.78
C ASN A 158 -15.66 3.51 10.99
N ILE A 159 -15.16 3.65 9.77
CA ILE A 159 -14.81 2.51 8.93
C ILE A 159 -13.36 2.13 9.25
N ILE A 160 -13.16 0.94 9.82
CA ILE A 160 -11.82 0.36 9.89
C ILE A 160 -11.52 -0.26 8.54
N LYS A 161 -10.47 0.21 7.87
CA LYS A 161 -10.01 -0.34 6.59
C LYS A 161 -8.68 -1.05 6.75
N LEU A 162 -8.51 -2.13 6.00
CA LEU A 162 -7.25 -2.86 5.87
C LEU A 162 -6.71 -2.63 4.47
N GLU A 163 -5.45 -2.21 4.37
CA GLU A 163 -4.71 -2.21 3.10
C GLU A 163 -3.55 -3.19 3.25
N MET A 164 -3.51 -4.21 2.40
CA MET A 164 -2.52 -5.28 2.49
C MET A 164 -1.58 -5.27 1.28
N VAL A 165 -0.31 -5.56 1.55
CA VAL A 165 0.66 -6.05 0.58
C VAL A 165 1.21 -7.37 1.11
N ALA A 166 1.13 -8.43 0.30
CA ALA A 166 1.56 -9.76 0.68
C ALA A 166 2.36 -10.43 -0.45
N GLU A 167 3.20 -11.37 -0.07
CA GLU A 167 4.07 -12.15 -0.95
C GLU A 167 4.29 -13.54 -0.35
N ALA A 168 4.25 -14.58 -1.20
CA ALA A 168 4.76 -15.89 -0.84
C ALA A 168 6.28 -15.87 -1.02
N LEU A 169 6.99 -15.92 0.10
CA LEU A 169 8.46 -15.84 0.15
C LEU A 169 9.12 -17.16 -0.22
N ASP A 170 8.43 -18.27 0.05
CA ASP A 170 8.88 -19.62 -0.29
C ASP A 170 7.69 -20.58 -0.40
N GLY A 171 7.89 -21.70 -1.11
CA GLY A 171 6.91 -22.77 -1.26
C GLY A 171 7.61 -24.13 -1.36
N GLU A 172 7.41 -24.97 -0.35
CA GLU A 172 8.06 -26.28 -0.23
C GLU A 172 7.06 -27.41 -0.47
N LEU A 173 7.35 -28.28 -1.45
CA LEU A 173 6.60 -29.52 -1.66
C LEU A 173 7.21 -30.62 -0.79
N LEU A 174 6.39 -31.19 0.09
CA LEU A 174 6.81 -32.15 1.10
C LEU A 174 5.80 -33.30 1.17
N GLN A 175 6.20 -34.41 1.79
CA GLN A 175 5.29 -35.49 2.12
C GLN A 175 4.91 -35.39 3.59
N ASP A 176 3.61 -35.37 3.87
CA ASP A 176 3.09 -35.31 5.23
C ASP A 176 3.29 -36.66 5.97
N PRO A 177 3.01 -36.75 7.29
CA PRO A 177 3.12 -38.01 8.04
C PRO A 177 2.19 -39.13 7.56
N ASN A 178 1.15 -38.82 6.79
CA ASN A 178 0.21 -39.79 6.23
C ASN A 178 0.69 -40.33 4.87
N GLY A 179 1.73 -39.73 4.28
CA GLY A 179 2.26 -40.09 2.98
C GLY A 179 1.67 -39.28 1.83
N ASP A 180 0.91 -38.22 2.12
CA ASP A 180 0.30 -37.35 1.13
C ASP A 180 1.27 -36.22 0.74
N ASP A 181 1.37 -35.92 -0.55
CA ASP A 181 2.16 -34.79 -1.02
C ASP A 181 1.40 -33.49 -0.73
N VAL A 182 2.06 -32.53 -0.08
CA VAL A 182 1.49 -31.25 0.34
C VAL A 182 2.42 -30.10 -0.03
N LEU A 183 1.87 -28.90 -0.13
CA LEU A 183 2.61 -27.66 -0.35
C LEU A 183 2.53 -26.80 0.92
N ASP A 184 3.69 -26.48 1.48
CA ASP A 184 3.81 -25.53 2.59
C ASP A 184 4.25 -24.17 2.04
N ILE A 185 3.55 -23.09 2.40
CA ILE A 185 3.85 -21.73 1.93
C ILE A 185 4.42 -20.88 3.08
N THR A 186 5.52 -20.18 2.81
CA THR A 186 6.00 -19.11 3.69
C THR A 186 5.39 -17.79 3.24
N LEU A 187 4.50 -17.22 4.06
CA LEU A 187 3.76 -16.00 3.74
C LEU A 187 4.34 -14.77 4.47
N GLY A 188 4.80 -13.79 3.71
CA GLY A 188 5.14 -12.46 4.22
C GLY A 188 4.05 -11.45 3.92
N TYR A 189 3.59 -10.69 4.91
CA TYR A 189 2.61 -9.64 4.64
C TYR A 189 2.73 -8.40 5.54
N TYR A 190 2.21 -7.30 5.00
CA TYR A 190 2.09 -6.00 5.62
C TYR A 190 0.63 -5.56 5.54
N ILE A 191 0.01 -5.24 6.66
CA ILE A 191 -1.34 -4.66 6.71
C ILE A 191 -1.27 -3.29 7.37
N VAL A 192 -1.74 -2.26 6.66
CA VAL A 192 -2.00 -0.94 7.24
C VAL A 192 -3.47 -0.88 7.65
N VAL A 193 -3.70 -0.85 8.95
CA VAL A 193 -5.02 -0.68 9.56
C VAL A 193 -5.29 0.81 9.68
N LYS A 194 -6.39 1.30 9.09
CA LYS A 194 -6.76 2.72 9.08
C LYS A 194 -8.08 2.94 9.81
N CYS A 195 -8.14 3.96 10.66
CA CYS A 195 -9.40 4.50 11.16
C CYS A 195 -9.86 5.62 10.23
N GLU A 196 -10.88 5.36 9.43
CA GLU A 196 -11.45 6.32 8.49
C GLU A 196 -12.82 6.82 8.96
N LEU A 197 -13.04 8.13 8.85
CA LEU A 197 -14.33 8.78 9.09
C LEU A 197 -14.63 9.70 7.91
N ILE A 198 -15.89 9.70 7.46
CA ILE A 198 -16.37 10.73 6.55
C ILE A 198 -16.52 12.03 7.34
N VAL A 199 -15.81 13.07 6.89
CA VAL A 199 -15.80 14.39 7.51
C VAL A 199 -16.06 15.46 6.48
N GLN A 200 -16.52 16.62 6.96
CA GLN A 200 -16.62 17.83 6.16
C GLN A 200 -15.38 18.68 6.36
N LEU A 201 -14.66 18.96 5.28
CA LEU A 201 -13.51 19.86 5.27
C LEU A 201 -13.87 21.14 4.53
N LEU A 202 -13.56 22.28 5.15
CA LEU A 202 -13.59 23.58 4.48
C LEU A 202 -12.22 23.81 3.82
N ILE A 203 -12.19 23.79 2.49
CA ILE A 203 -10.97 23.98 1.71
C ILE A 203 -11.02 25.25 0.85
N PRO A 204 -9.88 25.93 0.64
CA PRO A 204 -9.80 26.99 -0.36
C PRO A 204 -9.81 26.40 -1.78
N ALA A 205 -10.69 26.90 -2.65
CA ALA A 205 -10.75 26.55 -4.06
C ALA A 205 -10.28 27.73 -4.93
N TYR A 206 -9.59 27.42 -6.03
CA TYR A 206 -8.93 28.38 -6.92
C TYR A 206 -9.49 28.32 -8.35
N ASP A 207 -10.79 28.07 -8.48
CA ASP A 207 -11.55 27.76 -9.71
C ASP A 207 -11.52 26.28 -10.15
N TYR A 208 -12.41 25.95 -11.10
CA TYR A 208 -12.45 24.66 -11.77
C TYR A 208 -11.17 24.43 -12.59
N CYS A 209 -10.79 23.16 -12.76
CA CYS A 209 -9.75 22.80 -13.71
C CYS A 209 -10.15 23.34 -15.10
N PRO A 210 -9.31 24.17 -15.74
CA PRO A 210 -9.65 24.72 -17.06
C PRO A 210 -9.83 23.56 -18.03
N VAL A 211 -10.86 23.65 -18.87
CA VAL A 211 -11.02 22.72 -19.99
C VAL A 211 -9.75 22.82 -20.86
N PRO A 212 -9.03 21.70 -21.12
CA PRO A 212 -7.90 21.71 -22.02
C PRO A 212 -8.27 22.39 -23.34
N LYS A 213 -7.45 23.34 -23.80
CA LYS A 213 -7.72 24.09 -25.04
C LYS A 213 -7.49 23.24 -26.29
N GLU A 214 -6.56 22.30 -26.19
CA GLU A 214 -6.26 21.34 -27.23
C GLU A 214 -7.22 20.16 -27.06
N PRO A 215 -7.96 19.77 -28.11
CA PRO A 215 -8.66 18.49 -28.08
C PRO A 215 -7.64 17.38 -27.83
N CYS A 216 -8.04 16.32 -27.13
CA CYS A 216 -7.24 15.12 -27.11
C CYS A 216 -7.01 14.71 -28.56
N GLU A 217 -5.75 14.71 -29.01
CA GLU A 217 -5.42 14.12 -30.29
C GLU A 217 -5.80 12.63 -30.17
N GLU A 218 -6.71 12.18 -31.03
CA GLU A 218 -6.86 10.74 -31.26
C GLU A 218 -5.46 10.29 -31.71
N GLU A 219 -4.77 9.51 -30.88
CA GLU A 219 -3.58 8.84 -31.38
C GLU A 219 -4.05 8.09 -32.63
N PRO A 220 -3.48 8.39 -33.81
CA PRO A 220 -3.84 7.64 -35.01
C PRO A 220 -3.66 6.17 -34.67
N ASP A 221 -4.50 5.30 -35.24
CA ASP A 221 -4.33 3.84 -35.19
C ASP A 221 -3.00 3.48 -35.90
N GLU A 222 -1.88 3.77 -35.25
CA GLU A 222 -0.54 3.44 -35.69
C GLU A 222 -0.34 1.96 -35.32
N ASP A 223 0.08 1.18 -36.31
CA ASP A 223 0.34 -0.23 -36.09
C ASP A 223 1.38 -0.38 -34.94
N PRO A 224 1.11 -1.23 -33.93
CA PRO A 224 2.02 -1.39 -32.78
C PRO A 224 3.46 -1.71 -33.18
N CYS A 225 3.68 -2.35 -34.35
CA CYS A 225 5.02 -2.66 -34.85
C CYS A 225 5.70 -1.41 -35.42
N GLU A 226 4.98 -0.54 -36.15
CA GLU A 226 5.55 0.73 -36.62
C GLU A 226 5.95 1.66 -35.45
N ARG A 227 5.15 1.67 -34.38
CA ARG A 227 5.48 2.40 -33.16
C ARG A 227 6.71 1.82 -32.45
N PHE A 228 6.86 0.49 -32.45
CA PHE A 228 8.02 -0.19 -31.90
C PHE A 228 9.29 0.11 -32.70
N ASP A 229 9.23 0.09 -34.04
CA ASP A 229 10.37 0.37 -34.92
C ASP A 229 10.86 1.82 -34.82
N ARG A 230 9.97 2.76 -34.52
CA ARG A 230 10.32 4.18 -34.28
C ARG A 230 10.79 4.45 -32.85
N ALA A 231 10.50 3.55 -31.91
CA ALA A 231 10.91 3.74 -30.53
C ALA A 231 12.44 3.71 -30.43
N PRO A 232 13.05 4.58 -29.60
CA PRO A 232 14.48 4.52 -29.37
C PRO A 232 14.82 3.16 -28.76
N ILE A 233 15.95 2.61 -29.20
CA ILE A 233 16.49 1.37 -28.64
C ILE A 233 16.58 1.54 -27.11
N PRO A 234 15.96 0.65 -26.32
CA PRO A 234 15.99 0.76 -24.87
C PRO A 234 17.44 0.69 -24.36
N LYS A 235 17.69 1.31 -23.21
CA LYS A 235 18.96 1.10 -22.49
C LYS A 235 19.08 -0.38 -22.14
N PHE A 236 19.98 -1.10 -22.82
CA PHE A 236 20.30 -2.50 -22.51
C PHE A 236 21.07 -2.66 -21.21
N TYR A 237 21.75 -1.61 -20.77
CA TYR A 237 22.60 -1.62 -19.60
C TYR A 237 22.18 -0.50 -18.65
N PRO A 238 22.18 -0.76 -17.33
CA PRO A 238 21.98 0.28 -16.33
C PRO A 238 23.10 1.34 -16.44
N ASP A 239 22.81 2.55 -15.96
CA ASP A 239 23.82 3.60 -15.89
C ASP A 239 25.00 3.14 -15.02
N GLN A 240 26.22 3.23 -15.57
CA GLN A 240 27.42 2.89 -14.82
C GLN A 240 27.63 3.96 -13.75
N ASN A 241 27.63 3.54 -12.48
CA ASN A 241 28.04 4.40 -11.37
C ASN A 241 29.58 4.52 -11.38
N LEU A 242 30.10 5.43 -12.21
CA LEU A 242 31.53 5.69 -12.31
C LEU A 242 31.91 6.85 -11.40
N ASP A 243 32.85 6.62 -10.49
CA ASP A 243 33.51 7.70 -9.78
C ASP A 243 34.43 8.48 -10.77
N PRO A 244 34.55 9.81 -10.62
CA PRO A 244 35.51 10.59 -11.39
C PRO A 244 36.92 10.02 -11.22
N LEU A 245 37.61 9.72 -12.33
CA LEU A 245 38.98 9.21 -12.32
C LEU A 245 39.99 10.16 -11.66
N PHE A 246 39.63 11.45 -11.57
CA PHE A 246 40.43 12.47 -10.92
C PHE A 246 39.52 13.22 -9.95
N PRO A 247 39.79 13.19 -8.63
CA PRO A 247 39.16 14.12 -7.71
C PRO A 247 39.59 15.54 -8.11
N ASP A 248 38.62 16.46 -8.14
CA ASP A 248 38.93 17.88 -8.30
C ASP A 248 39.86 18.27 -7.14
N CYS A 249 41.10 18.66 -7.47
CA CYS A 249 42.01 19.22 -6.49
C CYS A 249 41.43 20.56 -6.03
N ASP A 250 40.77 20.57 -4.88
CA ASP A 250 40.55 21.79 -4.12
C ASP A 250 41.93 22.37 -3.77
N CYS A 251 42.34 23.40 -4.51
CA CYS A 251 43.47 24.24 -4.17
C CYS A 251 43.10 24.99 -2.88
N ASP A 252 43.52 24.47 -1.72
CA ASP A 252 43.51 25.22 -0.47
C ASP A 252 44.47 26.42 -0.62
N ASP A 253 43.89 27.61 -0.82
CA ASP A 253 44.55 28.90 -0.65
C ASP A 253 44.92 29.08 0.84
N ASN A 254 46.04 28.50 1.25
CA ASN A 254 46.72 28.86 2.50
C ASN A 254 47.58 30.10 2.29
N GLU A 255 46.95 31.28 2.30
CA GLU A 255 47.66 32.51 2.67
C GLU A 255 47.93 32.49 4.18
N THR A 256 49.12 32.03 4.56
CA THR A 256 49.71 32.36 5.86
C THR A 256 51.20 32.64 5.66
N VAL A 257 51.51 33.89 5.33
CA VAL A 257 52.88 34.41 5.29
C VAL A 257 53.08 35.37 6.46
N LEU A 258 53.79 34.89 7.49
CA LEU A 258 54.59 35.61 8.51
C LEU A 258 55.05 34.50 9.46
N SER A 259 56.31 34.25 9.79
CA SER A 259 57.59 34.94 9.65
C SER A 259 58.67 33.97 10.20
N GLU A 260 59.94 34.18 9.83
CA GLU A 260 61.21 33.93 10.59
C GLU A 260 62.27 33.26 9.70
N LEU A 261 63.28 34.02 9.25
CA LEU A 261 64.60 34.28 9.89
C LEU A 261 65.73 33.47 9.22
N LEU A 262 66.32 34.05 8.16
CA LEU A 262 67.77 34.30 7.96
C LEU A 262 68.04 34.76 6.52
#